data_AF-A0A2V9NWZ8-F1
#
_entry.id   AF-A0A2V9NWZ8-F1
#
_cell.length_a   1.000
_cell.length_b   1.000
_cell.length_c   1.000
_cell.angle_alpha   90.00
_cell.angle_beta   90.00
_cell.angle_gamma   90.00
#
_symmetry.space_group_name_H-M   'P 1'
#
loop_
_entity.id
_entity.type
_entity.pdbx_description
1 polymer ?
#
loop_
_entity_poly.entity_id
_entity_poly.type
_entity_poly.pdbx_seq_one_letter_code
_entity_poly.pdbx_strand_id
1 'polypeptide(L)'
;MNEALVRRVETAVERFCGWLGRYGETSYDHQSFFASKLGRSAKALYYRRPLLGTLAVAPIIFCEAFIPSARELFWKRQRFPIADAHYAMGFAFLAEVHKQETYYTRAVHFLKVLEQTRCRNYEGYSWGYPFNWQTRHGILKEGTPLITTLPYAYEAFSQVYAIDGDRKLLDIMHAIAEHAFGCYRDV
;
A
#
# COMPACT_ATOMS: atom_id res chain seq x y z
N MET A 1 2.78 4.20 31.89
CA MET A 1 1.75 4.56 30.88
C MET A 1 0.40 4.52 31.57
N ASN A 2 -0.47 5.51 31.35
CA ASN A 2 -1.78 5.59 32.03
C ASN A 2 -2.66 4.39 31.61
N GLU A 3 -3.10 3.54 32.55
CA GLU A 3 -3.91 2.35 32.25
C GLU A 3 -5.19 2.68 31.47
N ALA A 4 -5.79 3.84 31.73
CA ALA A 4 -6.97 4.29 30.99
C ALA A 4 -6.63 4.57 29.52
N LEU A 5 -5.42 5.09 29.25
CA LEU A 5 -4.96 5.31 27.87
C LEU A 5 -4.70 3.97 27.17
N VAL A 6 -4.06 3.00 27.85
CA VAL A 6 -3.79 1.66 27.29
C VAL A 6 -5.11 1.00 26.87
N ARG A 7 -6.10 0.96 27.77
CA ARG A 7 -7.42 0.38 27.49
C ARG A 7 -8.10 1.06 26.30
N ARG A 8 -7.99 2.39 26.16
CA ARG A 8 -8.55 3.12 25.01
C ARG A 8 -7.88 2.75 23.70
N VAL A 9 -6.55 2.59 23.70
CA VAL A 9 -5.79 2.18 22.50
C VAL A 9 -6.16 0.75 22.12
N GLU A 10 -6.18 -0.17 23.08
CA GLU A 10 -6.55 -1.57 22.87
C GLU A 10 -7.95 -1.68 22.25
N THR A 11 -8.96 -1.02 22.84
CA THR A 11 -10.32 -0.99 22.28
C THR A 11 -10.36 -0.41 20.87
N ALA A 12 -9.57 0.63 20.57
CA ALA A 12 -9.53 1.22 19.24
C ALA A 12 -8.91 0.25 18.21
N VAL A 13 -7.85 -0.45 18.59
CA VAL A 13 -7.18 -1.45 17.76
C VAL A 13 -8.09 -2.66 17.51
N GLU A 14 -8.77 -3.17 18.54
CA GLU A 14 -9.73 -4.26 18.38
C GLU A 14 -10.89 -3.89 17.43
N ARG A 15 -11.44 -2.68 17.58
CA ARG A 15 -12.47 -2.15 16.67
C ARG A 15 -11.95 -2.05 15.24
N PHE A 16 -10.71 -1.60 15.06
CA PHE A 16 -10.07 -1.55 13.75
C PHE A 16 -9.91 -2.96 13.15
N CYS A 17 -9.38 -3.92 13.92
CA CYS A 17 -9.21 -5.31 13.50
C CYS A 17 -10.53 -5.96 13.08
N GLY A 18 -11.61 -5.73 13.85
CA GLY A 18 -12.95 -6.21 13.56
C GLY A 18 -13.61 -5.49 12.37
N TRP A 19 -13.32 -4.20 12.16
CA TRP A 19 -13.73 -3.48 10.96
C TRP A 19 -13.01 -4.03 9.73
N LEU A 20 -11.68 -4.18 9.77
CA LEU A 20 -10.88 -4.68 8.65
C LEU A 20 -11.30 -6.10 8.25
N GLY A 21 -11.57 -6.97 9.23
CA GLY A 21 -12.07 -8.33 8.98
C GLY A 21 -13.42 -8.36 8.24
N ARG A 22 -14.31 -7.38 8.49
CA ARG A 22 -15.62 -7.28 7.83
C ARG A 22 -15.56 -6.53 6.49
N TYR A 23 -14.79 -5.45 6.43
CA TYR A 23 -14.66 -4.60 5.24
C TYR A 23 -13.87 -5.30 4.12
N GLY A 24 -12.88 -6.10 4.52
CA GLY A 24 -11.95 -6.80 3.63
C GLY A 24 -10.69 -5.99 3.33
N GLU A 25 -9.76 -6.63 2.62
CA GLU A 25 -8.38 -6.12 2.44
C GLU A 25 -8.19 -5.37 1.10
N THR A 26 -9.27 -5.17 0.35
CA THR A 26 -9.27 -4.36 -0.87
C THR A 26 -10.07 -3.09 -0.63
N SER A 27 -9.67 -1.97 -1.21
CA SER A 27 -10.39 -0.70 -1.04
C SER A 27 -10.33 0.16 -2.29
N TYR A 28 -11.09 1.25 -2.26
CA TYR A 28 -10.91 2.36 -3.18
C TYR A 28 -10.24 3.53 -2.45
N ASP A 29 -9.41 4.27 -3.14
CA ASP A 29 -8.72 5.46 -2.65
C ASP A 29 -8.96 6.65 -3.59
N HIS A 30 -8.34 7.80 -3.28
CA HIS A 30 -8.44 8.98 -4.15
C HIS A 30 -7.78 8.76 -5.52
N GLN A 31 -6.73 7.93 -5.62
CA GLN A 31 -6.11 7.62 -6.91
C GLN A 31 -7.01 6.79 -7.81
N SER A 32 -8.02 6.11 -7.26
CA SER A 32 -8.98 5.30 -8.02
C SER A 32 -9.69 6.13 -9.11
N PHE A 33 -9.99 7.41 -8.86
CA PHE A 33 -10.51 8.32 -9.89
C PHE A 33 -9.57 8.47 -11.10
N PHE A 34 -8.26 8.45 -10.84
CA PHE A 34 -7.21 8.67 -11.85
C PHE A 34 -6.58 7.36 -12.35
N ALA A 35 -7.00 6.20 -11.85
CA ALA A 35 -6.48 4.90 -12.24
C ALA A 35 -7.05 4.41 -13.59
N SER A 36 -8.17 4.96 -14.05
CA SER A 36 -8.75 4.65 -15.36
C SER A 36 -8.03 5.37 -16.50
N LYS A 37 -8.23 4.90 -17.75
CA LYS A 37 -7.73 5.64 -18.94
C LYS A 37 -8.31 7.05 -19.01
N LEU A 38 -9.60 7.22 -18.68
CA LEU A 38 -10.28 8.52 -18.72
C LEU A 38 -9.72 9.47 -17.66
N GLY A 39 -9.62 9.01 -16.40
CA GLY A 39 -9.07 9.80 -15.32
C GLY A 39 -7.62 10.19 -15.56
N ARG A 40 -6.79 9.25 -16.03
CA ARG A 40 -5.40 9.56 -16.45
C ARG A 40 -5.36 10.60 -17.56
N SER A 41 -6.19 10.48 -18.60
CA SER A 41 -6.20 11.43 -19.71
C SER A 41 -6.60 12.84 -19.25
N ALA A 42 -7.60 12.96 -18.35
CA ALA A 42 -7.98 14.24 -17.76
C ALA A 42 -6.80 14.85 -16.97
N LYS A 43 -6.13 14.04 -16.15
CA LYS A 43 -4.93 14.46 -15.39
C LYS A 43 -3.75 14.82 -16.30
N ALA A 44 -3.55 14.10 -17.39
CA ALA A 44 -2.54 14.40 -18.40
C ALA A 44 -2.83 15.74 -19.11
N LEU A 45 -4.10 16.01 -19.41
CA LEU A 45 -4.52 17.29 -19.98
C LEU A 45 -4.27 18.43 -19.00
N TYR A 46 -4.56 18.25 -17.70
CA TYR A 46 -4.22 19.20 -16.64
C TYR A 46 -2.73 19.54 -16.62
N TYR A 47 -1.85 18.55 -16.73
CA TYR A 47 -0.41 18.81 -16.78
C TYR A 47 0.08 19.51 -18.05
N ARG A 48 -0.59 19.29 -19.20
CA ARG A 48 -0.18 19.88 -20.49
C ARG A 48 -0.79 21.27 -20.73
N ARG A 49 -2.05 21.47 -20.33
CA ARG A 49 -2.85 22.68 -20.60
C ARG A 49 -3.69 23.00 -19.35
N PRO A 50 -3.14 23.72 -18.37
CA PRO A 50 -3.76 23.90 -17.06
C PRO A 50 -5.22 24.39 -17.11
N LEU A 51 -5.56 25.38 -17.95
CA LEU A 51 -6.93 25.89 -18.03
C LEU A 51 -7.94 24.83 -18.49
N LEU A 52 -7.70 24.22 -19.65
CA LEU A 52 -8.58 23.18 -20.20
C LEU A 52 -8.59 21.93 -19.32
N GLY A 53 -7.44 21.57 -18.76
CA GLY A 53 -7.35 20.41 -17.91
C GLY A 53 -7.98 20.62 -16.54
N THR A 54 -7.98 21.84 -15.98
CA THR A 54 -8.76 22.17 -14.78
C THR A 54 -10.24 21.92 -15.03
N LEU A 55 -10.79 22.36 -16.16
CA LEU A 55 -12.18 22.07 -16.52
C LEU A 55 -12.42 20.55 -16.64
N ALA A 56 -11.46 19.79 -17.18
CA ALA A 56 -11.58 18.34 -17.32
C ALA A 56 -11.49 17.58 -15.98
N VAL A 57 -10.67 18.02 -15.02
CA VAL A 57 -10.54 17.36 -13.72
C VAL A 57 -11.54 17.89 -12.69
N ALA A 58 -12.11 19.08 -12.86
CA ALA A 58 -13.03 19.69 -11.90
C ALA A 58 -14.21 18.77 -11.50
N PRO A 59 -14.88 18.06 -12.42
CA PRO A 59 -15.93 17.11 -12.03
C PRO A 59 -15.40 15.95 -11.20
N ILE A 60 -14.17 15.47 -11.49
CA ILE A 60 -13.52 14.40 -10.74
C ILE A 60 -13.19 14.87 -9.32
N ILE A 61 -12.63 16.06 -9.17
CA ILE A 61 -12.31 16.66 -7.86
C ILE A 61 -13.60 16.95 -7.07
N PHE A 62 -14.65 17.42 -7.74
CA PHE A 62 -15.97 17.60 -7.12
C PHE A 62 -16.51 16.26 -6.59
N CYS A 63 -16.47 15.20 -7.39
CA CYS A 63 -16.85 13.86 -6.94
C CYS A 63 -15.98 13.38 -5.78
N GLU A 64 -14.67 13.60 -5.81
CA GLU A 64 -13.77 13.21 -4.73
C GLU A 64 -14.12 13.90 -3.40
N ALA A 65 -14.45 15.19 -3.44
CA ALA A 65 -14.79 15.98 -2.25
C ALA A 65 -16.22 15.71 -1.73
N PHE A 66 -17.21 15.58 -2.61
CA PHE A 66 -18.64 15.59 -2.23
C PHE A 66 -19.35 14.26 -2.45
N ILE A 67 -18.85 13.39 -3.35
CA ILE A 67 -19.47 12.10 -3.68
C ILE A 67 -18.39 11.00 -3.70
N PRO A 68 -17.74 10.66 -2.56
CA PRO A 68 -16.60 9.76 -2.58
C PRO A 68 -16.93 8.37 -3.13
N SER A 69 -18.18 7.91 -3.06
CA SER A 69 -18.61 6.63 -3.67
C SER A 69 -18.53 6.63 -5.19
N ALA A 70 -18.47 7.78 -5.86
CA ALA A 70 -18.34 7.84 -7.31
C ALA A 70 -17.06 7.19 -7.84
N ARG A 71 -16.02 7.00 -6.99
CA ARG A 71 -14.77 6.31 -7.38
C ARG A 71 -14.99 4.86 -7.85
N GLU A 72 -16.09 4.23 -7.43
CA GLU A 72 -16.49 2.90 -7.89
C GLU A 72 -16.79 2.85 -9.40
N LEU A 73 -17.16 3.99 -9.98
CA LEU A 73 -17.41 4.12 -11.42
C LEU A 73 -16.12 4.27 -12.23
N PHE A 74 -15.03 4.66 -11.58
CA PHE A 74 -13.76 4.94 -12.24
C PHE A 74 -12.84 3.72 -12.22
N TRP A 75 -12.83 2.95 -11.13
CA TRP A 75 -11.90 1.84 -10.99
C TRP A 75 -12.46 0.72 -10.13
N LYS A 76 -11.71 -0.38 -10.04
CA LYS A 76 -12.01 -1.54 -9.18
C LYS A 76 -11.34 -1.39 -7.80
N ARG A 77 -11.85 -2.10 -6.79
CA ARG A 77 -11.14 -2.25 -5.51
C ARG A 77 -9.78 -2.89 -5.73
N GLN A 78 -8.79 -2.44 -4.98
CA GLN A 78 -7.41 -2.90 -5.11
C GLN A 78 -6.72 -3.01 -3.76
N ARG A 79 -5.61 -3.75 -3.73
CA ARG A 79 -4.69 -3.81 -2.59
C ARG A 79 -3.50 -2.93 -2.87
N PHE A 80 -2.98 -2.29 -1.83
CA PHE A 80 -1.78 -1.48 -1.92
C PHE A 80 -0.67 -2.17 -1.13
N PRO A 81 0.51 -2.44 -1.73
CA PRO A 81 1.60 -3.10 -1.02
C PRO A 81 2.04 -2.33 0.23
N ILE A 82 2.02 -0.98 0.20
CA ILE A 82 2.30 -0.18 1.40
C ILE A 82 1.29 -0.45 2.53
N ALA A 83 0.01 -0.63 2.21
CA ALA A 83 -1.00 -0.94 3.21
C ALA A 83 -0.79 -2.35 3.77
N ASP A 84 -0.52 -3.32 2.90
CA ASP A 84 -0.23 -4.70 3.31
C ASP A 84 1.01 -4.77 4.21
N ALA A 85 2.06 -3.99 3.93
CA ALA A 85 3.23 -3.87 4.80
C ALA A 85 2.88 -3.30 6.19
N HIS A 86 2.07 -2.25 6.26
CA HIS A 86 1.63 -1.69 7.54
C HIS A 86 0.73 -2.64 8.32
N TYR A 87 -0.13 -3.40 7.64
CA TYR A 87 -0.95 -4.42 8.28
C TYR A 87 -0.10 -5.57 8.81
N ALA A 88 0.90 -6.03 8.04
CA ALA A 88 1.85 -7.04 8.51
C ALA A 88 2.56 -6.59 9.81
N MET A 89 3.13 -5.38 9.82
CA MET A 89 3.79 -4.81 11.00
C MET A 89 2.83 -4.66 12.18
N GLY A 90 1.64 -4.09 11.95
CA GLY A 90 0.64 -3.91 13.01
C GLY A 90 0.22 -5.22 13.66
N PHE A 91 -0.01 -6.26 12.86
CA PHE A 91 -0.35 -7.59 13.39
C PHE A 91 0.84 -8.29 14.05
N ALA A 92 2.06 -8.07 13.57
CA ALA A 92 3.27 -8.58 14.22
C ALA A 92 3.44 -7.97 15.62
N PHE A 93 3.29 -6.65 15.77
CA PHE A 93 3.32 -6.00 17.08
C PHE A 93 2.22 -6.52 18.02
N LEU A 94 1.00 -6.72 17.52
CA LEU A 94 -0.08 -7.32 18.33
C LEU A 94 0.24 -8.75 18.76
N ALA A 95 0.88 -9.54 17.90
CA ALA A 95 1.33 -10.88 18.24
C ALA A 95 2.37 -10.85 19.36
N GLU A 96 3.32 -9.92 19.31
CA GLU A 96 4.33 -9.77 20.36
C GLU A 96 3.75 -9.33 21.69
N VAL A 97 2.79 -8.40 21.70
CA VAL A 97 2.17 -7.86 22.91
C VAL A 97 1.24 -8.90 23.55
N HIS A 98 0.35 -9.51 22.77
CA HIS A 98 -0.68 -10.40 23.29
C HIS A 98 -0.26 -11.87 23.33
N LYS A 99 0.85 -12.24 22.68
CA LYS A 99 1.33 -13.63 22.54
C LYS A 99 0.27 -14.57 21.95
N GLN A 100 -0.55 -14.05 21.03
CA GLN A 100 -1.60 -14.81 20.35
C GLN A 100 -1.20 -15.16 18.91
N GLU A 101 -1.29 -16.44 18.57
CA GLU A 101 -0.95 -16.99 17.25
C GLU A 101 -1.84 -16.43 16.13
N THR A 102 -3.07 -16.03 16.44
CA THR A 102 -4.02 -15.45 15.48
C THR A 102 -3.48 -14.17 14.85
N TYR A 103 -2.85 -13.29 15.64
CA TYR A 103 -2.23 -12.07 15.14
C TYR A 103 -0.99 -12.37 14.31
N TYR A 104 -0.15 -13.30 14.77
CA TYR A 104 1.02 -13.76 14.01
C TYR A 104 0.62 -14.32 12.64
N THR A 105 -0.41 -15.16 12.59
CA THR A 105 -0.96 -15.73 11.34
C THR A 105 -1.42 -14.62 10.39
N ARG A 106 -2.04 -13.55 10.90
CA ARG A 106 -2.43 -12.40 10.07
C ARG A 106 -1.22 -11.63 9.56
N ALA A 107 -0.18 -11.44 10.36
CA ALA A 107 1.05 -10.79 9.90
C ALA A 107 1.68 -11.56 8.72
N VAL A 108 1.83 -12.87 8.88
CA VAL A 108 2.35 -13.77 7.83
C VAL A 108 1.47 -13.77 6.58
N HIS A 109 0.14 -13.70 6.73
CA HIS A 109 -0.78 -13.57 5.60
C HIS A 109 -0.46 -12.34 4.74
N PHE A 110 -0.28 -11.17 5.35
CA PHE A 110 0.07 -9.96 4.60
C PHE A 110 1.47 -10.04 3.97
N LEU A 111 2.45 -10.69 4.61
CA LEU A 111 3.75 -10.96 3.98
C LEU A 111 3.63 -11.85 2.74
N LYS A 112 2.83 -12.92 2.80
CA LYS A 112 2.56 -13.78 1.63
C LYS A 112 1.93 -13.00 0.49
N VAL A 113 1.03 -12.07 0.78
CA VAL A 113 0.45 -11.19 -0.23
C VAL A 113 1.51 -10.26 -0.83
N LEU A 114 2.41 -9.70 -0.03
CA LEU A 114 3.53 -8.89 -0.52
C LEU A 114 4.42 -9.72 -1.46
N GLU A 115 4.79 -10.94 -1.09
CA GLU A 115 5.57 -11.82 -1.97
C GLU A 115 4.87 -12.06 -3.33
N GLN A 116 3.55 -12.28 -3.32
CA GLN A 116 2.76 -12.55 -4.52
C GLN A 116 2.57 -11.33 -5.43
N THR A 117 2.55 -10.14 -4.84
CA THR A 117 2.24 -8.85 -5.51
C THR A 117 3.48 -8.03 -5.86
N ARG A 118 4.68 -8.61 -5.70
CA ARG A 118 5.93 -7.99 -6.14
C ARG A 118 5.92 -7.66 -7.64
N CYS A 119 6.71 -6.66 -8.02
CA CYS A 119 6.95 -6.28 -9.41
C CYS A 119 7.70 -7.40 -10.15
N ARG A 120 6.98 -8.18 -10.97
CA ARG A 120 7.56 -9.37 -11.64
C ARG A 120 8.55 -9.07 -12.77
N ASN A 121 8.48 -7.86 -13.33
CA ASN A 121 9.32 -7.45 -14.46
C ASN A 121 10.67 -6.85 -14.03
N TYR A 122 10.98 -6.88 -12.73
CA TYR A 122 12.20 -6.34 -12.17
C TYR A 122 12.92 -7.44 -11.39
N GLU A 123 14.25 -7.41 -11.43
CA GLU A 123 15.07 -8.29 -10.61
C GLU A 123 14.95 -7.92 -9.12
N GLY A 124 14.95 -8.93 -8.27
CA GLY A 124 14.79 -8.77 -6.82
C GLY A 124 13.33 -8.59 -6.35
N TYR A 125 13.20 -8.17 -5.09
CA TYR A 125 11.92 -7.93 -4.44
C TYR A 125 11.62 -6.44 -4.42
N SER A 126 10.54 -6.05 -5.08
CA SER A 126 10.12 -4.66 -5.22
C SER A 126 8.62 -4.52 -5.41
N TRP A 127 8.09 -3.33 -5.13
CA TRP A 127 6.66 -3.05 -5.17
C TRP A 127 6.37 -1.67 -5.75
N GLY A 128 5.22 -1.58 -6.41
CA GLY A 128 4.72 -0.38 -7.04
C GLY A 128 3.20 -0.31 -6.95
N TYR A 129 2.61 0.70 -7.59
CA TYR A 129 1.15 0.80 -7.63
C TYR A 129 0.51 -0.29 -8.50
N PRO A 130 -0.69 -0.79 -8.13
CA PRO A 130 -1.48 -1.76 -8.89
C PRO A 130 -2.29 -1.09 -10.03
N PHE A 131 -1.82 0.07 -10.50
CA PHE A 131 -2.40 0.81 -11.62
C PHE A 131 -1.34 1.70 -12.26
N ASN A 132 -1.59 2.12 -13.49
CA ASN A 132 -0.73 3.10 -14.16
C ASN A 132 -0.94 4.48 -13.54
N TRP A 133 0.14 5.14 -13.14
CA TRP A 133 0.11 6.44 -12.47
C TRP A 133 0.51 7.58 -13.42
N GLN A 134 -0.39 8.54 -13.62
CA GLN A 134 -0.11 9.72 -14.43
C GLN A 134 0.66 10.76 -13.60
N THR A 135 1.88 11.06 -14.03
CA THR A 135 2.76 12.11 -13.50
C THR A 135 2.89 13.27 -14.49
N ARG A 136 3.58 14.33 -14.10
CA ARG A 136 3.93 15.45 -15.01
C ARG A 136 4.85 15.02 -16.16
N HIS A 137 5.71 14.02 -15.93
CA HIS A 137 6.70 13.55 -16.90
C HIS A 137 6.21 12.37 -17.76
N GLY A 138 4.98 11.92 -17.55
CA GLY A 138 4.42 10.78 -18.29
C GLY A 138 3.73 9.78 -17.39
N ILE A 139 3.53 8.57 -17.91
CA ILE A 139 2.83 7.49 -17.21
C ILE A 139 3.86 6.54 -16.63
N LEU A 140 3.90 6.44 -15.30
CA LEU A 140 4.54 5.32 -14.63
C LEU A 140 3.62 4.11 -14.72
N LYS A 141 4.15 2.98 -15.18
CA LYS A 141 3.33 1.79 -15.41
C LYS A 141 3.00 1.11 -14.09
N GLU A 142 1.87 0.40 -14.09
CA GLU A 142 1.55 -0.54 -13.02
C GLU A 142 2.72 -1.50 -12.79
N GLY A 143 3.04 -1.74 -11.52
CA GLY A 143 4.17 -2.59 -11.16
C GLY A 143 5.55 -2.00 -11.51
N THR A 144 5.67 -0.69 -11.70
CA THR A 144 6.97 0.00 -11.62
C THR A 144 7.37 0.17 -10.15
N PRO A 145 8.56 -0.30 -9.73
CA PRO A 145 9.07 -0.15 -8.37
C PRO A 145 9.08 1.29 -7.87
N LEU A 146 8.66 1.48 -6.62
CA LEU A 146 8.64 2.79 -5.96
C LEU A 146 9.41 2.73 -4.64
N ILE A 147 10.39 3.63 -4.51
CA ILE A 147 11.19 3.77 -3.28
C ILE A 147 10.34 4.16 -2.06
N THR A 148 9.17 4.75 -2.26
CA THR A 148 8.26 5.10 -1.15
C THR A 148 7.52 3.90 -0.57
N THR A 149 7.55 2.74 -1.24
CA THR A 149 6.90 1.50 -0.76
C THR A 149 7.93 0.47 -0.30
N LEU A 150 9.10 0.45 -0.94
CA LEU A 150 10.15 -0.55 -0.73
C LEU A 150 10.62 -0.67 0.75
N PRO A 151 10.91 0.43 1.49
CA PRO A 151 11.36 0.35 2.88
C PRO A 151 10.30 -0.25 3.80
N TYR A 152 9.03 0.09 3.62
CA TYR A 152 7.96 -0.45 4.45
C TYR A 152 7.79 -1.95 4.25
N ALA A 153 7.95 -2.45 3.02
CA ALA A 153 7.96 -3.88 2.79
C ALA A 153 9.15 -4.55 3.52
N TYR A 154 10.35 -3.97 3.44
CA TYR A 154 11.51 -4.44 4.19
C TYR A 154 11.23 -4.50 5.70
N GLU A 155 10.71 -3.42 6.28
CA GLU A 155 10.36 -3.33 7.70
C GLU A 155 9.31 -4.38 8.11
N ALA A 156 8.32 -4.63 7.25
CA ALA A 156 7.33 -5.67 7.48
C ALA A 156 7.95 -7.08 7.56
N PHE A 157 8.84 -7.43 6.63
CA PHE A 157 9.58 -8.69 6.68
C PHE A 157 10.48 -8.76 7.92
N SER A 158 11.17 -7.67 8.25
CA SER A 158 12.03 -7.56 9.43
C SER A 158 11.27 -7.76 10.74
N GLN A 159 10.05 -7.20 10.86
CA GLN A 159 9.26 -7.31 12.08
C GLN A 159 8.80 -8.74 12.33
N VAL A 160 8.39 -9.47 11.29
CA VAL A 160 7.99 -10.88 11.44
C VAL A 160 9.20 -11.78 11.65
N TYR A 161 10.31 -11.53 10.94
CA TYR A 161 11.57 -12.24 11.16
C TYR A 161 12.06 -12.15 12.60
N ALA A 162 11.89 -10.99 13.26
CA ALA A 162 12.24 -10.81 14.66
C ALA A 162 11.44 -11.71 15.63
N ILE A 163 10.28 -12.22 15.19
CA ILE A 163 9.41 -13.09 15.99
C ILE A 163 9.81 -14.56 15.85
N ASP A 164 10.05 -15.04 14.63
CA ASP A 164 10.20 -16.47 14.33
C ASP A 164 11.60 -16.90 13.84
N GLY A 165 12.43 -15.94 13.41
CA GLY A 165 13.75 -16.20 12.84
C GLY A 165 13.74 -16.94 11.50
N ASP A 166 12.64 -16.92 10.74
CA ASP A 166 12.57 -17.64 9.46
C ASP A 166 13.60 -17.08 8.46
N ARG A 167 14.58 -17.92 8.13
CA ARG A 167 15.68 -17.57 7.21
C ARG A 167 15.19 -17.16 5.83
N LYS A 168 14.03 -17.64 5.37
CA LYS A 168 13.43 -17.18 4.12
C LYS A 168 13.12 -15.68 4.15
N LEU A 169 12.64 -15.16 5.28
CA LEU A 169 12.35 -13.73 5.43
C LEU A 169 13.63 -12.91 5.38
N LEU A 170 14.71 -13.40 5.99
CA LEU A 170 16.03 -12.78 5.91
C LEU A 170 16.56 -12.73 4.46
N ASP A 171 16.42 -13.82 3.71
CA ASP A 171 16.82 -13.86 2.30
C ASP A 171 16.01 -12.85 1.46
N ILE A 172 14.71 -12.70 1.74
CA ILE A 172 13.86 -11.68 1.11
C ILE A 172 14.35 -10.27 1.48
N MET A 173 14.64 -10.01 2.76
CA MET A 173 15.16 -8.72 3.21
C MET A 173 16.46 -8.35 2.51
N HIS A 174 17.39 -9.30 2.37
CA HIS A 174 18.61 -9.10 1.59
C HIS A 174 18.29 -8.75 0.13
N ALA A 175 17.41 -9.49 -0.53
CA ALA A 175 17.02 -9.21 -1.91
C ALA A 175 16.36 -7.82 -2.09
N ILE A 176 15.61 -7.35 -1.09
CA ILE A 176 15.04 -5.98 -1.09
C ILE A 176 16.17 -4.95 -0.99
N ALA A 177 17.14 -5.15 -0.09
CA ALA A 177 18.28 -4.25 0.10
C ALA A 177 19.17 -4.18 -1.16
N GLU A 178 19.41 -5.32 -1.81
CA GLU A 178 20.13 -5.38 -3.09
C GLU A 178 19.40 -4.62 -4.19
N HIS A 179 18.08 -4.80 -4.31
CA HIS A 179 17.26 -4.04 -5.26
C HIS A 179 17.32 -2.53 -4.97
N ALA A 180 17.23 -2.13 -3.70
CA ALA A 180 17.36 -0.73 -3.29
C ALA A 180 18.71 -0.15 -3.73
N PHE A 181 19.79 -0.87 -3.45
CA PHE A 181 21.16 -0.45 -3.77
C PHE A 181 21.45 -0.42 -5.26
N GLY A 182 20.87 -1.32 -6.05
CA GLY A 182 21.08 -1.40 -7.49
C GLY A 182 20.24 -0.39 -8.30
N CYS A 183 19.00 -0.14 -7.88
CA CYS A 183 18.01 0.55 -8.72
C CYS A 183 17.76 2.02 -8.35
N TYR A 184 18.19 2.50 -7.17
CA TYR A 184 17.86 3.86 -6.69
C TYR A 184 19.09 4.72 -6.38
N ARG A 185 20.19 4.53 -7.11
CA ARG A 185 21.48 5.22 -6.84
C ARG A 185 21.50 6.72 -7.13
N ASP A 186 20.47 7.26 -7.76
CA ASP A 186 20.41 8.66 -8.18
C ASP A 186 19.20 9.40 -7.59
N VAL A 187 19.29 9.74 -6.29
CA VAL A 187 18.50 10.83 -5.70
C VAL A 187 19.45 11.92 -5.22
#